data_AF-A0A4X2LYI8-F1
#
_entry.id   AF-A0A4X2LYI8-F1
#
_cell.length_a   1.000
_cell.length_b   1.000
_cell.length_c   1.000
_cell.angle_alpha   90.00
_cell.angle_beta   90.00
_cell.angle_gamma   90.00
#
_symmetry.space_group_name_H-M   'P 1'
#
loop_
_entity.id
_entity.type
_entity.pdbx_description
1 polymer ?
#
loop_
_entity_poly.entity_id
_entity_poly.type
_entity_poly.pdbx_seq_one_letter_code
_entity_poly.pdbx_strand_id
1 'polypeptide(L)'
;MKKLLGILLLILCLQLGVSCLQKVEQSPQSLRVQEGESITINCNFTETPQSFQWFRQDAGKGLISLFYLASGMKEEGRLKSVVNLQERYSSLYIKSEDSSTYVCGVEPR
;
A
#
# COMPACT_ATOMS: atom_id res chain seq x y z
N MET A 1 -29.21 -8.29 -4.21
CA MET A 1 -29.06 -8.70 -2.80
C MET A 1 -27.71 -8.25 -2.21
N LYS A 2 -26.55 -8.67 -2.73
CA LYS A 2 -25.21 -8.29 -2.20
C LYS A 2 -24.93 -6.77 -2.16
N LYS A 3 -25.34 -6.03 -3.20
CA LYS A 3 -25.17 -4.56 -3.28
C LYS A 3 -25.99 -3.80 -2.23
N LEU A 4 -27.25 -4.21 -2.03
CA LEU A 4 -28.13 -3.61 -1.02
C LEU A 4 -27.64 -3.89 0.41
N LEU A 5 -27.09 -5.09 0.65
CA LEU A 5 -26.49 -5.46 1.93
C LEU A 5 -25.26 -4.61 2.24
N GLY A 6 -24.38 -4.40 1.26
CA GLY A 6 -23.21 -3.53 1.41
C GLY A 6 -23.57 -2.07 1.67
N ILE A 7 -24.60 -1.54 1.00
CA ILE A 7 -25.11 -0.18 1.23
C ILE A 7 -25.67 -0.03 2.66
N LEU A 8 -26.44 -1.02 3.13
CA LEU A 8 -27.01 -0.99 4.49
C LEU A 8 -25.92 -1.05 5.57
N LEU A 9 -24.87 -1.86 5.37
CA LEU A 9 -23.69 -1.93 6.23
C LEU A 9 -22.96 -0.58 6.28
N LEU A 10 -22.72 0.06 5.13
CA LEU A 10 -22.08 1.38 5.06
C LEU A 10 -22.86 2.45 5.83
N ILE A 11 -24.19 2.47 5.69
CA ILE A 11 -25.06 3.39 6.42
C ILE A 11 -24.94 3.16 7.92
N LEU A 12 -24.99 1.90 8.38
CA LEU A 12 -24.85 1.57 9.79
C LEU A 12 -23.50 2.03 10.37
N CYS A 13 -22.41 1.83 9.64
CA CYS A 13 -21.07 2.25 10.04
C CYS A 13 -20.97 3.78 10.22
N LEU A 14 -21.58 4.55 9.31
CA LEU A 14 -21.65 6.01 9.40
C LEU A 14 -22.43 6.48 10.63
N GLN A 15 -23.52 5.80 11.00
CA GLN A 15 -24.33 6.15 12.17
C GLN A 15 -23.61 5.85 13.50
N LEU A 16 -22.79 4.78 13.55
CA LEU A 16 -22.08 4.37 14.77
C LEU A 16 -20.68 5.00 14.91
N GLY A 17 -20.21 5.77 13.93
CA GLY A 17 -18.85 6.35 13.94
C GLY A 17 -17.73 5.29 13.82
N VAL A 18 -18.06 4.09 13.36
CA VAL A 18 -17.10 2.99 13.19
C VAL A 18 -16.60 2.96 11.75
N SER A 19 -15.28 2.97 11.55
CA SER A 19 -14.69 2.84 10.21
C SER A 19 -14.73 1.38 9.76
N CYS A 20 -15.68 1.04 8.89
CA CYS A 20 -15.77 -0.29 8.27
C CYS A 20 -14.89 -0.44 7.02
N LEU A 21 -13.93 0.47 6.82
CA LEU A 21 -12.97 0.38 5.74
C LEU A 21 -11.68 -0.27 6.23
N GLN A 22 -11.16 -1.19 5.43
CA GLN A 22 -9.77 -1.63 5.56
C GLN A 22 -8.86 -0.42 5.41
N LYS A 23 -8.18 -0.04 6.49
CA LYS A 23 -7.30 1.11 6.50
C LYS A 23 -5.90 0.67 6.11
N VAL A 24 -5.31 1.40 5.17
CA VAL A 24 -3.91 1.32 4.79
C VAL A 24 -3.22 2.58 5.28
N GLU A 25 -2.08 2.41 5.95
CA GLU A 25 -1.29 3.51 6.49
C GLU A 25 0.14 3.46 5.94
N GLN A 26 0.50 4.48 5.16
CA GLN A 26 1.80 4.58 4.52
C GLN A 26 2.67 5.66 5.18
N SER A 27 3.94 5.35 5.44
CA SER A 27 4.91 6.27 6.03
C SER A 27 6.31 6.10 5.42
N PRO A 28 7.08 7.20 5.23
CA PRO A 28 6.64 8.59 5.33
C PRO A 28 5.67 8.95 4.19
N GLN A 29 4.82 9.96 4.41
CA GLN A 29 3.87 10.43 3.38
C GLN A 29 4.56 11.21 2.26
N SER A 30 5.60 11.97 2.61
CA SER A 30 6.43 12.71 1.67
C SER A 30 7.82 12.87 2.25
N LEU A 31 8.82 12.95 1.38
CA LEU A 31 10.21 12.97 1.74
C LEU A 31 11.00 13.60 0.58
N ARG A 32 12.01 14.41 0.92
CA ARG A 32 13.02 14.87 -0.03
C ARG A 32 14.32 14.12 0.26
N VAL A 33 14.91 13.53 -0.76
CA VAL A 33 16.06 12.64 -0.68
C VAL A 33 17.08 13.11 -1.68
N GLN A 34 18.38 13.02 -1.37
CA GLN A 34 19.39 13.25 -2.40
C GLN A 34 19.42 12.09 -3.39
N GLU A 35 19.86 12.35 -4.62
CA GLU A 35 20.05 11.30 -5.60
C GLU A 35 21.10 10.29 -5.08
N GLY A 36 20.86 9.00 -5.28
CA GLY A 36 21.73 7.91 -4.84
C GLY A 36 21.55 7.47 -3.38
N GLU A 37 20.93 8.30 -2.53
CA GLU A 37 20.55 7.91 -1.17
C GLU A 37 19.42 6.87 -1.17
N SER A 38 19.30 6.14 -0.07
CA SER A 38 18.32 5.07 0.06
C SER A 38 17.25 5.39 1.09
N ILE A 39 16.01 4.98 0.80
CA ILE A 39 14.86 5.20 1.66
C ILE A 39 14.05 3.93 1.81
N THR A 40 13.25 3.87 2.87
CA THR A 40 12.26 2.83 3.08
C THR A 40 10.89 3.48 3.29
N ILE A 41 9.92 3.05 2.50
CA ILE A 41 8.51 3.38 2.68
C ILE A 41 7.83 2.16 3.30
N ASN A 42 7.14 2.37 4.41
CA ASN A 42 6.38 1.34 5.11
C ASN A 42 4.90 1.49 4.80
N CYS A 43 4.21 0.35 4.76
CA CYS A 43 2.78 0.26 4.55
C CYS A 43 2.19 -0.76 5.53
N ASN A 44 1.38 -0.27 6.47
CA ASN A 44 0.68 -1.08 7.46
C ASN A 44 -0.81 -1.16 7.11
N PHE A 45 -1.47 -2.23 7.51
CA PHE A 45 -2.89 -2.43 7.26
C PHE A 45 -3.63 -2.93 8.50
N THR A 46 -4.91 -2.56 8.64
CA THR A 46 -5.68 -2.91 9.85
C THR A 46 -6.10 -4.37 9.89
N GLU A 47 -6.35 -4.97 8.73
CA GLU A 47 -6.84 -6.34 8.57
C GLU A 47 -5.94 -7.11 7.60
N THR A 48 -5.87 -8.43 7.75
CA THR A 48 -5.10 -9.30 6.86
C THR A 48 -5.77 -9.37 5.48
N PRO A 49 -5.15 -8.82 4.42
CA PRO A 49 -5.73 -8.85 3.08
C PRO A 49 -5.61 -10.22 2.40
N GLN A 50 -6.22 -10.37 1.23
CA GLN A 50 -5.96 -11.47 0.30
C GLN A 50 -4.59 -11.31 -0.37
N SER A 51 -4.29 -10.09 -0.80
CA SER A 51 -3.07 -9.76 -1.54
C SER A 51 -2.60 -8.34 -1.27
N PHE A 52 -1.34 -8.06 -1.61
CA PHE A 52 -0.69 -6.76 -1.44
C PHE A 52 0.09 -6.37 -2.70
N GLN A 53 0.10 -5.08 -3.03
CA GLN A 53 0.78 -4.54 -4.20
C GLN A 53 1.46 -3.20 -3.96
N TRP A 54 2.67 -3.04 -4.50
CA TRP A 54 3.34 -1.75 -4.65
C TRP A 54 3.14 -1.19 -6.06
N PHE A 55 2.89 0.11 -6.13
CA PHE A 55 2.80 0.89 -7.35
C PHE A 55 3.78 2.05 -7.33
N ARG A 56 4.18 2.48 -8.53
CA ARG A 56 4.87 3.74 -8.77
C ARG A 56 4.00 4.63 -9.66
N GLN A 57 4.04 5.93 -9.42
CA GLN A 57 3.42 6.94 -10.24
C GLN A 57 4.42 8.06 -10.51
N ASP A 58 4.75 8.26 -11.78
CA ASP A 58 5.52 9.43 -12.22
C ASP A 58 4.58 10.60 -12.45
N ALA A 59 5.12 11.82 -12.38
CA ALA A 59 4.36 13.03 -12.67
C ALA A 59 3.69 12.96 -14.06
N GLY A 60 2.37 13.14 -14.09
CA GLY A 60 1.58 13.11 -15.32
C GLY A 60 1.33 11.71 -15.91
N LYS A 61 1.75 10.63 -15.25
CA LYS A 61 1.53 9.25 -15.71
C LYS A 61 0.53 8.49 -14.82
N GLY A 62 0.05 7.36 -15.34
CA GLY A 62 -0.77 6.40 -14.59
C GLY A 62 0.05 5.58 -13.59
N LEU A 63 -0.65 4.75 -12.80
CA LEU A 63 -0.03 3.81 -11.88
C LEU A 63 0.70 2.70 -12.66
N ILE A 64 1.94 2.45 -12.28
CA ILE A 64 2.79 1.38 -12.79
C ILE A 64 2.92 0.33 -11.68
N SER A 65 2.58 -0.91 -11.98
CA SER A 65 2.74 -2.03 -11.03
C SER A 65 4.22 -2.34 -10.82
N LEU A 66 4.65 -2.45 -9.56
CA LEU A 66 6.00 -2.87 -9.18
C LEU A 66 6.00 -4.33 -8.70
N PHE A 67 5.42 -4.57 -7.53
CA PHE A 67 5.47 -5.87 -6.86
C PHE A 67 4.09 -6.28 -6.38
N TYR A 68 3.63 -7.45 -6.80
CA TYR A 68 2.44 -8.12 -6.27
C TYR A 68 2.91 -9.34 -5.47
N LEU A 69 2.63 -9.35 -4.17
CA LEU A 69 3.21 -10.32 -3.24
C LEU A 69 2.19 -10.73 -2.16
N ALA A 70 2.17 -12.01 -1.82
CA ALA A 70 1.39 -12.54 -0.69
C ALA A 70 2.22 -12.77 0.58
N SER A 71 3.53 -13.00 0.44
CA SER A 71 4.48 -13.13 1.56
C SER A 71 5.92 -13.11 1.02
N GLY A 72 6.87 -12.70 1.85
CA GLY A 72 8.30 -12.84 1.56
C GLY A 72 8.92 -11.57 1.01
N MET A 73 9.96 -11.72 0.19
CA MET A 73 10.80 -10.63 -0.30
C MET A 73 10.97 -10.71 -1.81
N LYS A 74 10.92 -9.56 -2.50
CA LYS A 74 11.23 -9.43 -3.93
C LYS A 74 12.16 -8.24 -4.14
N GLU A 75 13.09 -8.38 -5.08
CA GLU A 75 14.09 -7.36 -5.40
C GLU A 75 14.22 -7.25 -6.92
N GLU A 76 14.22 -6.03 -7.43
CA GLU A 76 14.34 -5.72 -8.85
C GLU A 76 15.03 -4.36 -9.03
N GLY A 77 16.24 -4.39 -9.60
CA GLY A 77 17.07 -3.21 -9.80
C GLY A 77 17.33 -2.48 -8.49
N ARG A 78 16.81 -1.25 -8.39
CA ARG A 78 16.97 -0.38 -7.22
C ARG A 78 15.89 -0.52 -6.16
N LEU A 79 14.94 -1.43 -6.36
CA LEU A 79 13.76 -1.60 -5.53
C LEU A 79 13.80 -2.95 -4.83
N LYS A 80 13.47 -2.97 -3.55
CA LYS A 80 13.36 -4.19 -2.75
C LYS A 80 12.13 -4.09 -1.86
N SER A 81 11.26 -5.08 -1.90
CA SER A 81 10.06 -5.13 -1.06
C SER A 81 10.05 -6.36 -0.17
N VAL A 82 9.53 -6.17 1.04
CA VAL A 82 9.19 -7.24 1.99
C VAL A 82 7.72 -7.12 2.31
N VAL A 83 7.00 -8.23 2.38
CA VAL A 83 5.61 -8.26 2.84
C VAL A 83 5.37 -9.41 3.80
N ASN A 84 4.62 -9.13 4.85
CA ASN A 84 4.06 -10.11 5.74
C ASN A 84 2.59 -9.76 6.02
N LEU A 85 1.67 -10.47 5.35
CA LEU A 85 0.24 -10.22 5.48
C LEU A 85 -0.32 -10.60 6.85
N GLN A 86 0.31 -11.57 7.53
CA GLN A 86 -0.10 -12.00 8.87
C GLN A 86 0.25 -10.93 9.91
N GLU A 87 1.46 -10.38 9.83
CA GLU A 87 1.94 -9.26 10.67
C GLU A 87 1.46 -7.89 10.20
N ARG A 88 0.65 -7.88 9.14
CA ARG A 88 -0.04 -6.72 8.60
C ARG A 88 0.84 -5.56 8.13
N TYR A 89 2.00 -5.88 7.56
CA TYR A 89 2.91 -4.85 7.05
C TYR A 89 3.60 -5.24 5.74
N SER A 90 4.04 -4.21 5.02
CA SER A 90 5.00 -4.29 3.94
C SER A 90 5.96 -3.10 4.01
N SER A 91 7.18 -3.30 3.51
CA SER A 91 8.16 -2.23 3.31
C SER A 91 8.65 -2.25 1.87
N LEU A 92 8.96 -1.08 1.34
CA LEU A 92 9.61 -0.86 0.04
C LEU A 92 10.87 -0.04 0.26
N TYR A 93 12.01 -0.67 0.08
CA TYR A 93 13.31 -0.04 -0.01
C TYR A 93 13.58 0.43 -1.44
N ILE A 94 14.09 1.64 -1.57
CA ILE A 94 14.30 2.34 -2.83
C ILE A 94 15.66 3.04 -2.76
N LYS A 95 16.53 2.79 -3.73
CA LYS A 95 17.62 3.72 -4.03
C LYS A 95 17.09 4.85 -4.90
N SER A 96 17.25 6.09 -4.44
CA SER A 96 16.73 7.30 -5.08
C SER A 96 17.49 7.59 -6.36
N GLU A 97 16.75 7.88 -7.44
CA GLU A 97 17.29 8.30 -8.74
C GLU A 97 16.46 9.47 -9.28
N ASP A 98 15.13 9.38 -9.13
CA ASP A 98 14.18 10.36 -9.61
C ASP A 98 13.04 10.61 -8.61
N SER A 99 12.36 11.75 -8.80
CA SER A 99 11.15 12.07 -8.05
C SER A 99 9.98 11.22 -8.57
N SER A 100 9.37 10.44 -7.70
CA SER A 100 8.22 9.60 -8.02
C SER A 100 7.37 9.38 -6.78
N THR A 101 6.07 9.15 -7.00
CA THR A 101 5.14 8.76 -5.93
C THR A 101 5.08 7.24 -5.87
N TYR A 102 5.20 6.67 -4.68
CA TYR A 102 5.05 5.24 -4.45
C TYR A 102 3.82 5.02 -3.58
N VAL A 103 2.99 4.07 -3.97
CA VAL A 103 1.69 3.82 -3.31
C VAL A 103 1.54 2.32 -3.08
N CYS A 104 1.16 1.92 -1.87
CA CYS A 104 0.73 0.56 -1.60
C CYS A 104 -0.79 0.40 -1.76
N GLY A 105 -1.19 -0.80 -2.16
CA GLY A 105 -2.58 -1.24 -2.23
C GLY A 105 -2.72 -2.64 -1.64
N VAL A 106 -3.92 -2.92 -1.15
CA VAL A 106 -4.29 -4.23 -0.60
C VAL A 106 -5.63 -4.66 -1.18
N GLU A 107 -5.79 -5.96 -1.39
CA GLU A 107 -7.09 -6.54 -1.73
C GLU A 107 -7.76 -7.06 -0.45
N PRO A 108 -8.89 -6.48 -0.03
CA PRO A 108 -9.61 -6.93 1.16
C PRO A 108 -10.14 -8.35 0.98
N ARG A 109 -10.39 -9.05 2.10
CA ARG A 109 -10.97 -10.39 2.10
C ARG A 109 -12.46 -10.42 1.78
#